data_AF-A0AAV0KMM8-F1
#
_entry.id   AF-A0AAV0KMM8-F1
#
_cell.length_a   1.000
_cell.length_b   1.000
_cell.length_c   1.000
_cell.angle_alpha   90.00
_cell.angle_beta   90.00
_cell.angle_gamma   90.00
#
_symmetry.space_group_name_H-M   'P 1'
#
loop_
_entity.id
_entity.type
_entity.pdbx_description
1 polymer ?
#
loop_
_entity_poly.entity_id
_entity_poly.type
_entity_poly.pdbx_seq_one_letter_code
_entity_poly.pdbx_strand_id
1 'polypeptide(L)'
;MKQENRETTAKQQPKTKMAKANLFQEIQIPNQKRFPNSPPFPSVLAPASTLLPSLSDFISAIESQKPRLESLLHETGAILFRGFPLSTASQFNQVVEAFGFPDYPYVGGGASRTRVVGRVFTANESPPDQKIPFHHEMAHSPEFPAKLFFFCEVEPASGGETPIVLSHVVYERMKEKHPEFVARLEEEGLLYSRVIGEEDDTSSAIGRGWKSTFSTNDKEVAEQRSALSLLLSSTPVPILICHPSNL
;
A
#
# COMPACT_ATOMS: atom_id res chain seq x y z
N MET A 1 16.91 49.69 59.30
CA MET A 1 15.97 49.05 58.35
C MET A 1 16.46 49.24 56.93
N LYS A 2 17.21 48.28 56.37
CA LYS A 2 17.34 48.07 54.92
C LYS A 2 17.49 46.56 54.72
N GLN A 3 16.47 45.94 54.15
CA GLN A 3 16.43 44.52 53.78
C GLN A 3 17.16 44.33 52.47
N GLU A 4 18.16 43.46 52.44
CA GLU A 4 18.73 42.91 51.20
C GLU A 4 17.83 41.77 50.72
N ASN A 5 17.17 41.97 49.58
CA ASN A 5 16.47 40.92 48.85
C ASN A 5 17.50 40.06 48.10
N ARG A 6 17.67 38.81 48.54
CA ARG A 6 18.33 37.76 47.74
C ARG A 6 17.30 37.13 46.81
N GLU A 7 17.34 37.49 45.54
CA GLU A 7 16.67 36.74 44.47
C GLU A 7 17.30 35.35 44.37
N THR A 8 16.49 34.33 44.63
CA THR A 8 16.84 32.92 44.43
C THR A 8 16.52 32.56 42.99
N THR A 9 17.55 32.50 42.14
CA THR A 9 17.42 31.99 40.77
C THR A 9 17.10 30.49 40.84
N ALA A 10 15.86 30.13 40.57
CA ALA A 10 15.44 28.75 40.41
C ALA A 10 16.16 28.13 39.21
N LYS A 11 17.09 27.21 39.48
CA LYS A 11 17.71 26.37 38.44
C LYS A 11 16.63 25.48 37.85
N GLN A 12 16.24 25.76 36.61
CA GLN A 12 15.45 24.85 35.79
C GLN A 12 16.20 23.53 35.63
N GLN A 13 15.58 22.46 36.12
CA GLN A 13 16.05 21.09 35.88
C GLN A 13 16.01 20.79 34.37
N PRO A 14 16.99 20.06 33.83
CA PRO A 14 16.99 19.70 32.42
C PRO A 14 15.78 18.81 32.13
N LYS A 15 14.97 19.18 31.16
CA LYS A 15 13.99 18.26 30.54
C LYS A 15 14.77 17.09 29.97
N THR A 16 14.76 15.96 30.66
CA THR A 16 15.27 14.69 30.18
C THR A 16 14.53 14.38 28.88
N LYS A 17 15.22 14.52 27.73
CA LYS A 17 14.78 13.87 26.50
C LYS A 17 14.76 12.38 26.80
N MET A 18 13.59 11.82 27.10
CA MET A 18 13.42 10.38 27.10
C MET A 18 13.89 9.90 25.73
N ALA A 19 14.87 8.99 25.71
CA ALA A 19 15.18 8.24 24.49
C ALA A 19 13.83 7.70 24.00
N LYS A 20 13.41 8.07 22.78
CA LYS A 20 12.12 7.65 22.22
C LYS A 20 12.09 6.12 22.31
N ALA A 21 11.30 5.59 23.24
CA ALA A 21 11.15 4.15 23.43
C ALA A 21 10.70 3.54 22.08
N ASN A 22 11.22 2.36 21.75
CA ASN A 22 10.83 1.68 20.53
C ASN A 22 9.35 1.33 20.61
N LEU A 23 8.50 2.09 19.90
CA LEU A 23 7.05 1.89 19.94
C LEU A 23 6.63 0.57 19.26
N PHE A 24 7.45 0.05 18.35
CA PHE A 24 7.12 -1.10 17.51
C PHE A 24 7.74 -2.38 18.07
N GLN A 25 6.87 -3.28 18.52
CA GLN A 25 7.20 -4.67 18.82
C GLN A 25 6.72 -5.57 17.68
N GLU A 26 7.61 -6.45 17.21
CA GLU A 26 7.23 -7.50 16.28
C GLU A 26 6.46 -8.60 17.01
N ILE A 27 5.30 -8.97 16.48
CA ILE A 27 4.46 -10.05 17.02
C ILE A 27 4.21 -11.11 15.97
N GLN A 28 3.73 -12.28 16.41
CA GLN A 28 3.30 -13.35 15.52
C GLN A 28 1.77 -13.46 15.51
N ILE A 29 1.21 -13.78 14.34
CA ILE A 29 -0.22 -14.06 14.17
C ILE A 29 -0.40 -15.40 13.44
N PRO A 30 -1.52 -16.12 13.66
CA PRO A 30 -1.71 -17.48 13.12
C PRO A 30 -1.60 -17.59 11.60
N ASN A 31 -1.98 -16.54 10.86
CA ASN A 31 -2.05 -16.57 9.40
C ASN A 31 -0.75 -16.19 8.69
N GLN A 32 0.31 -15.81 9.41
CA GLN A 32 1.62 -15.53 8.82
C GLN A 32 2.21 -16.79 8.18
N LYS A 33 2.90 -16.61 7.05
CA LYS A 33 3.68 -17.68 6.40
C LYS A 33 5.16 -17.49 6.66
N ARG A 34 5.91 -18.59 6.66
CA ARG A 34 7.37 -18.56 6.70
C ARG A 34 7.90 -19.20 5.43
N PHE A 35 8.86 -18.54 4.82
CA PHE A 35 9.58 -19.04 3.66
C PHE A 35 11.02 -19.39 4.07
N PRO A 36 11.66 -20.38 3.43
CA PRO A 36 13.04 -20.75 3.74
C PRO A 36 13.96 -19.53 3.70
N ASN A 37 14.76 -19.35 4.75
CA ASN A 37 15.70 -18.24 4.89
C ASN A 37 15.06 -16.82 4.81
N SER A 38 13.78 -16.68 5.18
CA SER A 38 13.09 -15.38 5.20
C SER A 38 12.36 -15.15 6.52
N PRO A 39 12.18 -13.87 6.93
CA PRO A 39 11.28 -13.53 8.02
C PRO A 39 9.82 -13.94 7.75
N PRO A 40 8.95 -13.96 8.79
CA PRO A 40 7.51 -14.18 8.61
C PRO A 40 6.87 -13.14 7.68
N PHE A 41 5.98 -13.60 6.79
CA PHE A 41 5.22 -12.77 5.86
C PHE A 41 3.72 -12.73 6.24
N PRO A 42 3.12 -11.53 6.35
CA PRO A 42 3.78 -10.22 6.48
C PRO A 42 4.49 -10.07 7.82
N SER A 43 5.39 -9.09 7.96
CA SER A 43 5.80 -8.62 9.29
C SER A 43 4.62 -7.98 10.01
N VAL A 44 4.51 -8.16 11.32
CA VAL A 44 3.41 -7.58 12.11
C VAL A 44 4.00 -6.78 13.26
N LEU A 45 3.69 -5.49 13.29
CA LEU A 45 4.11 -4.56 14.33
C LEU A 45 2.92 -4.18 15.21
N ALA A 46 3.11 -4.24 16.52
CA ALA A 46 2.16 -3.80 17.54
C ALA A 46 2.83 -2.86 18.55
N PRO A 47 2.06 -2.11 19.37
CA PRO A 47 2.62 -1.32 20.45
C PRO A 47 3.45 -2.18 21.42
N ALA A 48 4.68 -1.76 21.70
CA ALA A 48 5.58 -2.46 22.63
C ALA A 48 5.18 -2.37 24.11
N SER A 49 4.22 -1.51 24.43
CA SER A 49 3.70 -1.29 25.79
C SER A 49 2.23 -1.69 25.86
N THR A 50 1.78 -2.10 27.04
CA THR A 50 0.36 -2.36 27.32
C THR A 50 -0.47 -1.07 27.35
N LEU A 51 0.17 0.09 27.52
CA LEU A 51 -0.50 1.37 27.41
C LEU A 51 -0.66 1.73 25.93
N LEU A 52 -1.89 2.04 25.52
CA LEU A 52 -2.18 2.47 24.15
C LEU A 52 -1.44 3.79 23.87
N PRO A 53 -0.63 3.86 22.80
CA PRO A 53 0.01 5.11 22.41
C PRO A 53 -1.03 6.10 21.90
N SER A 54 -0.70 7.39 21.88
CA SER A 54 -1.47 8.38 21.15
C SER A 54 -1.17 8.33 19.65
N LEU A 55 -2.03 8.93 18.82
CA LEU A 55 -1.76 9.09 17.38
C LEU A 55 -0.46 9.86 17.13
N SER A 56 -0.19 10.88 17.94
CA SER A 56 1.04 11.68 17.86
C SER A 56 2.29 10.85 18.15
N ASP A 57 2.21 9.95 19.13
CA ASP A 57 3.31 9.01 19.43
C ASP A 57 3.55 8.06 18.25
N PHE A 58 2.47 7.55 17.63
CA PHE A 58 2.57 6.66 16.47
C PHE A 58 3.21 7.37 15.27
N ILE A 59 2.74 8.57 14.90
CA ILE A 59 3.34 9.40 13.84
C ILE A 59 4.81 9.69 14.14
N SER A 60 5.10 10.15 15.36
CA SER A 60 6.47 10.46 15.80
C SER A 60 7.40 9.25 15.77
N ALA A 61 6.85 8.05 15.98
CA ALA A 61 7.59 6.79 15.90
C ALA A 61 7.86 6.39 14.45
N ILE A 62 6.87 6.50 13.55
CA ILE A 62 7.04 6.27 12.10
C ILE A 62 8.18 7.15 11.57
N GLU A 63 8.12 8.46 11.82
CA GLU A 63 9.12 9.41 11.33
C GLU A 63 10.52 9.08 11.86
N SER A 64 10.63 8.76 13.15
CA SER A 64 11.93 8.47 13.78
C SER A 64 12.51 7.11 13.43
N GLN A 65 11.68 6.14 13.05
CA GLN A 65 12.09 4.77 12.73
C GLN A 65 11.94 4.46 11.25
N LYS A 66 11.73 5.47 10.40
CA LYS A 66 11.51 5.30 8.95
C LYS A 66 12.57 4.39 8.29
N PRO A 67 13.89 4.55 8.52
CA PRO A 67 14.89 3.66 7.93
C PRO A 67 14.71 2.18 8.33
N ARG A 68 14.36 1.93 9.60
CA ARG A 68 14.08 0.56 10.10
C ARG A 68 12.82 -0.01 9.45
N LEU A 69 11.76 0.78 9.35
CA LEU A 69 10.49 0.35 8.73
C LEU A 69 10.67 0.09 7.23
N GLU A 70 11.47 0.90 6.54
CA GLU A 70 11.82 0.68 5.13
C GLU A 70 12.67 -0.59 4.95
N SER A 71 13.66 -0.84 5.81
CA SER A 71 14.43 -2.10 5.80
C SER A 71 13.53 -3.31 6.01
N LEU A 72 12.65 -3.26 7.03
CA LEU A 72 11.73 -4.35 7.32
C LEU A 72 10.75 -4.58 6.17
N LEU A 73 10.25 -3.51 5.54
CA LEU A 73 9.36 -3.60 4.37
C LEU A 73 10.09 -4.19 3.18
N HIS A 74 11.35 -3.80 2.96
CA HIS A 74 12.19 -4.35 1.89
C HIS A 74 12.44 -5.85 2.07
N GLU A 75 12.76 -6.28 3.30
CA GLU A 75 13.04 -7.69 3.62
C GLU A 75 11.79 -8.58 3.56
N THR A 76 10.64 -8.06 3.98
CA THR A 76 9.42 -8.88 4.16
C THR A 76 8.36 -8.67 3.10
N GLY A 77 8.43 -7.60 2.33
CA GLY A 77 7.46 -7.26 1.28
C GLY A 77 6.15 -6.63 1.78
N ALA A 78 5.78 -6.83 3.05
CA ALA A 78 4.59 -6.21 3.64
C ALA A 78 4.70 -6.11 5.17
N ILE A 79 4.17 -5.02 5.73
CA ILE A 79 4.06 -4.79 7.18
C ILE A 79 2.60 -4.54 7.55
N LEU A 80 2.09 -5.26 8.53
CA LEU A 80 0.81 -5.01 9.19
C LEU A 80 1.04 -4.28 10.51
N PHE A 81 0.51 -3.07 10.64
CA PHE A 81 0.46 -2.34 11.91
C PHE A 81 -0.86 -2.67 12.63
N ARG A 82 -0.79 -3.26 13.82
CA ARG A 82 -1.97 -3.73 14.57
C ARG A 82 -1.98 -3.19 16.00
N GLY A 83 -3.12 -2.68 16.46
CA GLY A 83 -3.29 -2.16 17.82
C GLY A 83 -2.90 -0.69 18.02
N PHE A 84 -2.73 0.07 16.95
CA PHE A 84 -2.48 1.52 17.01
C PHE A 84 -3.79 2.32 17.02
N PRO A 85 -3.81 3.53 17.58
CA PRO A 85 -5.01 4.38 17.72
C PRO A 85 -5.40 5.04 16.40
N LEU A 86 -5.85 4.24 15.42
CA LEU A 86 -6.23 4.68 14.08
C LEU A 86 -7.68 4.30 13.81
N SER A 87 -8.57 5.30 13.72
CA SER A 87 -10.02 5.06 13.65
C SER A 87 -10.75 5.85 12.56
N THR A 88 -10.07 6.76 11.85
CA THR A 88 -10.71 7.54 10.76
C THR A 88 -9.78 7.68 9.57
N ALA A 89 -10.36 7.88 8.37
CA ALA A 89 -9.61 8.19 7.16
C ALA A 89 -8.66 9.40 7.32
N SER A 90 -9.04 10.42 8.11
CA SER A 90 -8.19 11.60 8.35
C SER A 90 -6.95 11.28 9.18
N GLN A 91 -7.09 10.43 10.20
CA GLN A 91 -5.94 9.95 10.97
C GLN A 91 -5.06 9.03 10.12
N PHE A 92 -5.67 8.20 9.26
CA PHE A 92 -4.94 7.36 8.31
C PHE A 92 -4.14 8.20 7.31
N ASN A 93 -4.69 9.30 6.79
CA ASN A 93 -3.96 10.21 5.92
C ASN A 93 -2.71 10.79 6.62
N GLN A 94 -2.83 11.18 7.89
CA GLN A 94 -1.66 11.67 8.68
C GLN A 94 -0.58 10.60 8.83
N VAL A 95 -0.98 9.34 9.06
CA VAL A 95 -0.04 8.20 9.12
C VAL A 95 0.65 7.99 7.77
N VAL A 96 -0.10 8.02 6.65
CA VAL A 96 0.45 7.91 5.29
C VAL A 96 1.45 9.04 5.01
N GLU A 97 1.12 10.28 5.40
CA GLU A 97 2.01 11.44 5.25
C GLU A 97 3.28 11.32 6.10
N ALA A 98 3.20 10.74 7.30
CA ALA A 98 4.34 10.51 8.18
C ALA A 98 5.41 9.57 7.58
N PHE A 99 5.01 8.64 6.71
CA PHE A 99 5.98 7.83 5.96
C PHE A 99 6.78 8.65 4.93
N GLY A 100 6.26 9.79 4.48
CA GLY A 100 6.93 10.67 3.55
C GLY A 100 7.24 10.02 2.19
N PHE A 101 6.44 9.04 1.77
CA PHE A 101 6.52 8.49 0.42
C PHE A 101 5.91 9.47 -0.59
N PRO A 102 6.43 9.51 -1.84
CA PRO A 102 5.82 10.31 -2.89
C PRO A 102 4.38 9.86 -3.13
N ASP A 103 3.50 10.83 -3.40
CA ASP A 103 2.12 10.54 -3.78
C ASP A 103 2.08 9.95 -5.19
N TYR A 104 1.11 9.08 -5.45
CA TYR A 104 0.88 8.50 -6.77
C TYR A 104 -0.52 8.89 -7.26
N PRO A 105 -0.66 9.71 -8.32
CA PRO A 105 -1.96 10.11 -8.82
C PRO A 105 -2.64 8.93 -9.51
N TYR A 106 -3.80 8.50 -8.99
CA TYR A 106 -4.57 7.41 -9.58
C TYR A 106 -5.23 7.85 -10.90
N VAL A 107 -4.54 7.62 -12.02
CA VAL A 107 -4.99 7.92 -13.38
C VAL A 107 -5.05 6.62 -14.18
N GLY A 108 -6.15 6.38 -14.90
CA GLY A 108 -6.27 5.19 -15.77
C GLY A 108 -6.54 3.85 -15.07
N GLY A 109 -6.73 3.82 -13.75
CA GLY A 109 -7.05 2.59 -13.02
C GLY A 109 -8.42 2.00 -13.39
N GLY A 110 -8.55 0.67 -13.32
CA GLY A 110 -9.75 -0.05 -13.78
C GLY A 110 -10.93 -0.08 -12.80
N ALA A 111 -10.67 0.23 -11.53
CA ALA A 111 -11.66 0.23 -10.45
C ALA A 111 -12.15 1.65 -10.13
N SER A 112 -13.44 1.77 -9.80
CA SER A 112 -14.03 2.99 -9.25
C SER A 112 -13.53 3.24 -7.83
N ARG A 113 -13.06 4.45 -7.59
CA ARG A 113 -12.54 4.90 -6.30
C ARG A 113 -13.00 6.33 -6.03
N THR A 114 -13.48 6.55 -4.82
CA THR A 114 -13.90 7.87 -4.34
C THR A 114 -12.83 8.43 -3.40
N ARG A 115 -12.42 9.67 -3.63
CA ARG A 115 -11.50 10.37 -2.72
C ARG A 115 -12.23 10.68 -1.41
N VAL A 116 -11.67 10.23 -0.29
CA VAL A 116 -12.23 10.48 1.04
C VAL A 116 -11.58 11.72 1.67
N VAL A 117 -10.25 11.72 1.79
CA VAL A 117 -9.48 12.84 2.36
C VAL A 117 -8.02 12.74 1.95
N GLY A 118 -7.41 13.86 1.54
CA GLY A 118 -5.99 13.89 1.16
C GLY A 118 -5.64 12.85 0.10
N ARG A 119 -4.77 11.90 0.47
CA ARG A 119 -4.28 10.76 -0.32
C ARG A 119 -5.09 9.47 -0.13
N VAL A 120 -6.17 9.52 0.65
CA VAL A 120 -7.00 8.36 0.99
C VAL A 120 -8.21 8.28 0.07
N PHE A 121 -8.39 7.10 -0.52
CA PHE A 121 -9.50 6.74 -1.40
C PHE A 121 -10.19 5.47 -0.88
N THR A 122 -11.44 5.25 -1.27
CA THR A 122 -12.06 3.91 -1.17
C THR A 122 -11.28 2.92 -2.03
N ALA A 123 -11.14 1.67 -1.57
CA ALA A 123 -10.30 0.67 -2.24
C ALA A 123 -10.94 0.12 -3.52
N ASN A 124 -12.11 -0.52 -3.38
CA ASN A 124 -12.88 -1.05 -4.49
C ASN A 124 -14.37 -1.00 -4.14
N GLU A 125 -15.18 -0.45 -5.03
CA GLU A 125 -16.64 -0.30 -4.84
C GLU A 125 -17.45 -1.40 -5.57
N SER A 126 -16.78 -2.50 -5.95
CA SER A 126 -17.44 -3.67 -6.53
C SER A 126 -18.40 -4.35 -5.55
N PRO A 127 -19.39 -5.12 -6.04
CA PRO A 127 -20.32 -5.85 -5.17
C PRO A 127 -19.58 -6.73 -4.15
N PRO A 128 -20.02 -6.76 -2.88
CA PRO A 128 -19.31 -7.43 -1.79
C PRO A 128 -19.26 -8.95 -1.92
N ASP A 129 -20.11 -9.54 -2.76
CA ASP A 129 -20.16 -10.96 -3.08
C ASP A 129 -19.17 -11.38 -4.18
N GLN A 130 -18.51 -10.43 -4.85
CA GLN A 130 -17.53 -10.73 -5.89
C GLN A 130 -16.12 -10.89 -5.34
N LYS A 131 -15.46 -11.97 -5.78
CA LYS A 131 -14.06 -12.21 -5.47
C LYS A 131 -13.16 -11.37 -6.36
N ILE A 132 -12.30 -10.56 -5.75
CA ILE A 132 -11.23 -9.83 -6.45
C ILE A 132 -10.06 -10.79 -6.71
N PRO A 133 -9.62 -11.00 -7.96
CA PRO A 133 -8.45 -11.83 -8.27
C PRO A 133 -7.15 -11.22 -7.76
N PHE A 134 -6.12 -12.05 -7.52
CA PHE A 134 -4.78 -11.56 -7.24
C PHE A 134 -4.21 -10.78 -8.42
N HIS A 135 -3.60 -9.64 -8.13
CA HIS A 135 -2.95 -8.78 -9.10
C HIS A 135 -1.91 -7.89 -8.41
N HIS A 136 -1.03 -7.29 -9.20
CA HIS A 136 -0.28 -6.10 -8.76
C HIS A 136 -1.09 -4.85 -9.10
N GLU A 137 -1.10 -3.88 -8.19
CA GLU A 137 -1.85 -2.64 -8.36
C GLU A 137 -1.36 -1.91 -9.63
N MET A 138 -2.30 -1.63 -10.54
CA MET A 138 -2.01 -0.96 -11.82
C MET A 138 -0.93 -1.64 -12.69
N ALA A 139 -0.85 -2.98 -12.66
CA ALA A 139 0.13 -3.76 -13.44
C ALA A 139 0.13 -3.52 -14.96
N HIS A 140 -0.94 -2.92 -15.50
CA HIS A 140 -1.07 -2.58 -16.93
C HIS A 140 -0.75 -1.11 -17.25
N SER A 141 -0.29 -0.36 -16.26
CA SER A 141 0.17 1.02 -16.44
C SER A 141 1.70 1.03 -16.58
N PRO A 142 2.26 1.85 -17.49
CA PRO A 142 3.72 1.99 -17.59
C PRO A 142 4.34 2.56 -16.31
N GLU A 143 3.59 3.41 -15.60
CA GLU A 143 3.92 3.87 -14.26
C GLU A 143 2.98 3.19 -13.28
N PHE A 144 3.49 2.52 -12.25
CA PHE A 144 2.70 1.82 -11.24
C PHE A 144 3.19 2.18 -9.83
N PRO A 145 2.32 2.09 -8.81
CA PRO A 145 2.71 2.45 -7.45
C PRO A 145 3.76 1.47 -6.91
N ALA A 146 4.85 2.01 -6.37
CA ALA A 146 5.89 1.20 -5.73
C ALA A 146 5.45 0.63 -4.38
N LYS A 147 4.46 1.24 -3.72
CA LYS A 147 3.96 0.89 -2.38
C LYS A 147 2.47 1.20 -2.32
N LEU A 148 1.75 0.44 -1.51
CA LEU A 148 0.32 0.64 -1.26
C LEU A 148 0.03 0.49 0.23
N PHE A 149 -0.89 1.30 0.75
CA PHE A 149 -1.39 1.17 2.12
C PHE A 149 -2.86 0.77 2.11
N PHE A 150 -3.23 -0.12 3.03
CA PHE A 150 -4.62 -0.44 3.33
C PHE A 150 -4.94 -0.07 4.77
N PHE A 151 -6.15 0.43 4.99
CA PHE A 151 -6.68 0.76 6.30
C PHE A 151 -8.11 0.25 6.45
N CYS A 152 -8.38 -0.40 7.58
CA CYS A 152 -9.70 -0.89 7.96
C CYS A 152 -10.32 0.12 8.92
N GLU A 153 -11.18 1.01 8.41
CA GLU A 153 -11.96 1.93 9.25
C GLU A 153 -13.13 1.23 9.94
N VAL A 154 -13.77 0.29 9.23
CA VAL A 154 -14.88 -0.52 9.73
C VAL A 154 -14.56 -1.99 9.47
N GLU A 155 -14.52 -2.79 10.53
CA GLU A 155 -14.30 -4.23 10.45
C GLU A 155 -15.48 -4.92 9.74
N PRO A 156 -15.24 -5.79 8.75
CA PRO A 156 -16.31 -6.55 8.10
C PRO A 156 -16.96 -7.54 9.08
N ALA A 157 -18.28 -7.71 8.98
CA ALA A 157 -19.00 -8.67 9.83
C ALA A 157 -18.58 -10.14 9.57
N SER A 158 -18.19 -10.45 8.33
CA SER A 158 -17.66 -11.74 7.91
C SER A 158 -16.94 -11.58 6.57
N GLY A 159 -15.85 -12.32 6.37
CA GLY A 159 -15.03 -12.22 5.16
C GLY A 159 -14.39 -10.83 5.03
N GLY A 160 -14.27 -10.32 3.80
CA GLY A 160 -13.76 -8.97 3.54
C GLY A 160 -12.27 -8.78 3.82
N GLU A 161 -11.53 -9.87 4.03
CA GLU A 161 -10.07 -9.79 4.15
C GLU A 161 -9.45 -9.33 2.82
N THR A 162 -8.24 -8.78 2.90
CA THR A 162 -7.38 -8.51 1.74
C THR A 162 -6.24 -9.52 1.72
N PRO A 163 -6.40 -10.69 1.06
CA PRO A 163 -5.32 -11.66 0.94
C PRO A 163 -4.12 -11.06 0.21
N ILE A 164 -2.93 -11.33 0.71
CA ILE A 164 -1.65 -10.91 0.09
C ILE A 164 -0.76 -12.12 -0.16
N VAL A 165 0.05 -12.04 -1.21
CA VAL A 165 0.97 -13.10 -1.63
C VAL A 165 2.28 -12.52 -2.17
N LEU A 166 3.39 -13.20 -1.92
CA LEU A 166 4.70 -12.82 -2.46
C LEU A 166 4.81 -13.24 -3.93
N SER A 167 4.87 -12.26 -4.83
CA SER A 167 4.93 -12.51 -6.27
C SER A 167 6.15 -13.34 -6.70
N HIS A 168 7.32 -13.12 -6.10
CA HIS A 168 8.52 -13.89 -6.43
C HIS A 168 8.36 -15.38 -6.08
N VAL A 169 7.67 -15.71 -4.98
CA VAL A 169 7.40 -17.12 -4.62
C VAL A 169 6.46 -17.77 -5.63
N VAL A 170 5.48 -17.03 -6.15
CA VAL A 170 4.60 -17.51 -7.22
C VAL A 170 5.41 -17.78 -8.49
N TYR A 171 6.29 -16.85 -8.88
CA TYR A 171 7.18 -17.01 -10.03
C TYR A 171 8.05 -18.26 -9.89
N GLU A 172 8.80 -18.41 -8.79
CA GLU A 172 9.70 -19.56 -8.58
C GLU A 172 8.94 -20.89 -8.64
N ARG A 173 7.77 -20.97 -7.98
CA ARG A 173 6.95 -22.19 -8.02
C ARG A 173 6.35 -22.47 -9.40
N MET A 174 5.98 -21.43 -10.16
CA MET A 174 5.50 -21.59 -11.53
C MET A 174 6.63 -22.05 -12.45
N LYS A 175 7.84 -21.52 -12.28
CA LYS A 175 9.02 -21.91 -13.05
C LYS A 175 9.44 -23.34 -12.77
N GLU A 176 9.43 -23.75 -11.50
CA GLU A 176 9.70 -25.13 -11.09
C GLU A 176 8.66 -26.11 -11.68
N LYS A 177 7.38 -25.75 -11.61
CA LYS A 177 6.29 -26.65 -12.00
C LYS A 177 6.01 -26.68 -13.51
N HIS A 178 6.20 -25.55 -14.19
CA HIS A 178 5.84 -25.35 -15.59
C HIS A 178 6.95 -24.57 -16.35
N PRO A 179 8.19 -25.10 -16.42
CA PRO A 179 9.35 -24.36 -16.91
C PRO A 179 9.20 -23.91 -18.38
N GLU A 180 8.68 -24.76 -19.26
CA GLU A 180 8.46 -24.41 -20.68
C GLU A 180 7.43 -23.30 -20.85
N PHE A 181 6.36 -23.33 -20.05
CA PHE A 181 5.34 -22.28 -20.06
C PHE A 181 5.93 -20.95 -19.60
N VAL A 182 6.69 -20.94 -18.50
CA VAL A 182 7.34 -19.72 -18.00
C VAL A 182 8.37 -19.19 -18.99
N ALA A 183 9.16 -20.05 -19.64
CA ALA A 183 10.11 -19.64 -20.68
C ALA A 183 9.41 -18.96 -21.86
N ARG A 184 8.28 -19.52 -22.33
CA ARG A 184 7.46 -18.88 -23.38
C ARG A 184 6.88 -17.54 -22.94
N LEU A 185 6.43 -17.44 -21.68
CA LEU A 185 5.96 -16.17 -21.11
C LEU A 185 7.08 -15.12 -21.07
N GLU A 186 8.32 -15.51 -20.71
CA GLU A 186 9.48 -14.61 -20.70
C GLU A 186 9.88 -14.15 -22.11
N GLU A 187 9.77 -15.02 -23.12
CA GLU A 187 10.09 -14.71 -24.51
C GLU A 187 9.00 -13.91 -25.24
N GLU A 188 7.74 -14.34 -25.10
CA GLU A 188 6.61 -13.86 -25.90
C GLU A 188 5.77 -12.79 -25.18
N GLY A 189 5.79 -12.74 -23.84
CA GLY A 189 4.92 -11.86 -23.05
C GLY A 189 3.44 -12.25 -23.07
N LEU A 190 2.56 -11.32 -22.71
CA LEU A 190 1.10 -11.48 -22.77
C LEU A 190 0.45 -10.34 -23.57
N LEU A 191 -0.65 -10.68 -24.25
CA LEU A 191 -1.56 -9.70 -24.85
C LEU A 191 -2.85 -9.64 -24.02
N TYR A 192 -3.21 -8.44 -23.58
CA TYR A 192 -4.47 -8.19 -22.88
C TYR A 192 -5.47 -7.54 -23.82
N SER A 193 -6.71 -8.03 -23.82
CA SER A 193 -7.81 -7.40 -24.53
C SER A 193 -8.92 -7.09 -23.53
N ARG A 194 -9.36 -5.83 -23.51
CA ARG A 194 -10.46 -5.38 -22.66
C ARG A 194 -11.47 -4.60 -23.49
N VAL A 195 -12.73 -4.99 -23.39
CA VAL A 195 -13.85 -4.22 -23.91
C VAL A 195 -14.34 -3.33 -22.77
N ILE A 196 -14.32 -2.01 -22.98
CA ILE A 196 -14.79 -1.02 -22.02
C ILE A 196 -16.02 -0.31 -22.58
N GLY A 197 -17.06 -0.18 -21.75
CA GLY A 197 -18.29 0.53 -22.09
C GLY A 197 -18.08 2.04 -22.20
N GLU A 198 -19.13 2.77 -22.62
CA GLU A 198 -19.10 4.23 -22.64
C GLU A 198 -19.13 4.82 -21.23
N GLU A 199 -20.06 4.34 -20.42
CA GLU A 199 -20.30 4.76 -19.04
C GLU A 199 -19.84 3.69 -18.04
N ASP A 200 -19.75 4.06 -16.77
CA ASP A 200 -19.41 3.14 -15.69
C ASP A 200 -20.57 2.16 -15.39
N ASP A 201 -20.27 0.87 -15.32
CA ASP A 201 -21.16 -0.20 -14.90
C ASP A 201 -20.84 -0.64 -13.46
N THR A 202 -21.70 -0.26 -12.52
CA THR A 202 -21.52 -0.57 -11.09
C THR A 202 -21.78 -2.04 -10.74
N SER A 203 -22.33 -2.84 -11.67
CA SER A 203 -22.55 -4.28 -11.46
C SER A 203 -21.31 -5.13 -11.76
N SER A 204 -20.29 -4.55 -12.40
CA SER A 204 -19.07 -5.23 -12.82
C SER A 204 -17.84 -4.73 -12.06
N ALA A 205 -17.01 -5.67 -11.57
CA ALA A 205 -15.75 -5.33 -10.91
C ALA A 205 -14.73 -4.60 -11.81
N ILE A 206 -14.91 -4.71 -13.13
CA ILE A 206 -14.12 -4.01 -14.15
C ILE A 206 -15.01 -3.09 -15.00
N GLY A 207 -16.11 -2.61 -14.43
CA GLY A 207 -17.15 -1.87 -15.15
C GLY A 207 -16.82 -0.44 -15.50
N ARG A 208 -15.63 0.09 -15.16
CA ARG A 208 -15.26 1.46 -15.49
C ARG A 208 -15.27 1.69 -17.01
N GLY A 209 -16.04 2.67 -17.45
CA GLY A 209 -16.19 3.06 -18.86
C GLY A 209 -14.99 3.84 -19.39
N TRP A 210 -14.91 4.05 -20.70
CA TRP A 210 -13.77 4.75 -21.32
C TRP A 210 -13.71 6.21 -20.91
N LYS A 211 -14.86 6.87 -20.72
CA LYS A 211 -14.92 8.29 -20.33
C LYS A 211 -14.24 8.53 -18.98
N SER A 212 -14.58 7.70 -18.00
CA SER A 212 -13.97 7.70 -16.68
C SER A 212 -12.51 7.22 -16.75
N THR A 213 -12.22 6.15 -17.48
CA THR A 213 -10.87 5.58 -17.60
C THR A 213 -9.87 6.60 -18.14
N PHE A 214 -10.24 7.31 -19.20
CA PHE A 214 -9.38 8.30 -19.84
C PHE A 214 -9.66 9.73 -19.41
N SER A 215 -10.57 9.97 -18.47
CA SER A 215 -10.96 11.29 -17.96
C SER A 215 -11.31 12.30 -19.08
N THR A 216 -12.15 11.90 -20.03
CA THR A 216 -12.58 12.73 -21.17
C THR A 216 -13.90 12.25 -21.75
N ASN A 217 -14.71 13.16 -22.31
CA ASN A 217 -15.91 12.83 -23.08
C ASN A 217 -15.66 12.86 -24.60
N ASP A 218 -14.45 13.24 -25.01
CA ASP A 218 -14.02 13.31 -26.41
C ASP A 218 -13.33 12.01 -26.81
N LYS A 219 -13.82 11.38 -27.87
CA LYS A 219 -13.31 10.10 -28.39
C LYS A 219 -11.89 10.22 -28.95
N GLU A 220 -11.57 11.31 -29.65
CA GLU A 220 -10.25 11.52 -30.25
C GLU A 220 -9.20 11.67 -29.15
N VAL A 221 -9.53 12.41 -28.10
CA VAL A 221 -8.68 12.54 -26.90
C VAL A 221 -8.55 11.21 -26.16
N ALA A 222 -9.62 10.43 -26.07
CA ALA A 222 -9.58 9.11 -25.44
C ALA A 222 -8.66 8.15 -26.20
N GLU A 223 -8.75 8.11 -27.52
CA GLU A 223 -7.88 7.30 -28.38
C GLU A 223 -6.41 7.69 -28.22
N GLN A 224 -6.11 8.99 -28.20
CA GLN A 224 -4.74 9.48 -27.97
C GLN A 224 -4.19 9.05 -26.59
N ARG A 225 -5.02 9.14 -25.54
CA ARG A 225 -4.63 8.70 -24.18
C ARG A 225 -4.53 7.17 -24.07
N SER A 226 -5.37 6.45 -24.81
CA SER A 226 -5.38 4.98 -24.83
C SER A 226 -4.10 4.39 -25.42
N ALA A 227 -3.49 5.07 -26.40
CA ALA A 227 -2.22 4.66 -27.00
C ALA A 227 -1.05 4.64 -25.99
N LEU A 228 -1.19 5.32 -24.85
CA LEU A 228 -0.23 5.33 -23.75
C LEU A 228 -0.50 4.23 -22.71
N SER A 229 -1.62 3.49 -22.84
CA SER A 229 -2.03 2.42 -21.92
C SER A 229 -1.71 1.04 -22.51
N LEU A 230 -1.12 0.15 -21.69
CA LEU A 230 -0.82 -1.21 -22.12
C LEU A 230 -2.07 -2.09 -22.25
N LEU A 231 -3.22 -1.67 -21.70
CA LEU A 231 -4.49 -2.40 -21.76
C LEU A 231 -5.11 -2.49 -23.16
N LEU A 232 -4.69 -1.60 -24.07
CA LEU A 232 -5.22 -1.50 -25.43
C LEU A 232 -4.09 -1.56 -26.47
N SER A 233 -2.86 -1.85 -26.03
CA SER A 233 -1.73 -2.02 -26.92
C SER A 233 -1.75 -3.40 -27.59
N SER A 234 -1.38 -3.44 -28.86
CA SER A 234 -1.15 -4.68 -29.61
C SER A 234 0.26 -5.26 -29.35
N THR A 235 1.07 -4.61 -28.52
CA THR A 235 2.42 -5.06 -28.19
C THR A 235 2.38 -5.97 -26.96
N PRO A 236 3.00 -7.17 -27.01
CA PRO A 236 3.13 -7.99 -25.81
C PRO A 236 3.87 -7.23 -24.70
N VAL A 237 3.37 -7.37 -23.48
CA VAL A 237 4.01 -6.79 -22.29
C VAL A 237 4.83 -7.84 -21.54
N PRO A 238 6.00 -7.46 -20.99
CA PRO A 238 6.78 -8.35 -20.17
C PRO A 238 6.00 -8.73 -18.91
N ILE A 239 6.13 -10.00 -18.52
CA ILE A 239 5.41 -10.56 -17.35
C ILE A 239 6.31 -10.54 -16.10
N LEU A 240 7.63 -10.48 -16.31
CA LEU A 240 8.61 -10.40 -15.24
C LEU A 240 9.20 -9.00 -15.18
N ILE A 241 8.95 -8.32 -14.06
CA ILE A 241 9.64 -7.07 -13.72
C ILE A 241 10.62 -7.42 -12.61
N CYS A 242 11.91 -7.39 -12.91
CA CYS A 242 12.94 -7.52 -11.88
C CYS A 242 12.85 -6.30 -10.95
N HIS A 243 12.69 -6.55 -9.65
CA HIS A 243 12.66 -5.47 -8.68
C HIS A 243 14.04 -4.76 -8.69
N PRO A 244 14.12 -3.42 -8.85
CA PRO A 244 15.40 -2.72 -9.00
C PRO A 244 16.37 -2.90 -7.83
N SER A 245 15.85 -3.21 -6.63
CA SER A 245 16.66 -3.48 -5.44
C SER A 245 17.31 -4.87 -5.41
N ASN A 246 17.03 -5.73 -6.40
CA ASN A 246 17.66 -7.04 -6.56
C ASN A 246 18.78 -7.01 -7.63
N LEU A 247 19.13 -5.82 -8.13
CA LEU A 247 20.28 -5.52 -8.98
C LEU A 247 21.35 -4.80 -8.14
#